data_AF-A0A3D3BVQ0-F1
#
_entry.id   AF-A0A3D3BVQ0-F1
#
_cell.length_a   1.000
_cell.length_b   1.000
_cell.length_c   1.000
_cell.angle_alpha   90.00
_cell.angle_beta   90.00
_cell.angle_gamma   90.00
#
_symmetry.space_group_name_H-M   'P 1'
#
loop_
_entity.id
_entity.type
_entity.pdbx_description
1 polymer ?
#
loop_
_entity_poly.entity_id
_entity_poly.type
_entity_poly.pdbx_seq_one_letter_code
_entity_poly.pdbx_strand_id
1 'polypeptide(L)'
;WNDFNSEFGHIFYREPFSHYLLRVEYRFVGDQVTNGPGWAYRNNGIMFHSQSPESMTIDQEFPASIEAQMLGGNGEDERQTANVCSPGTHYMMDGKLITVHCTNSTSQTYHGDQWVTMELEVRGSDRIRHVVNGETVFEYSGVQLDPEDPDAQRLLASGSAIDVTGGYISVQAESHPLEIRKLEVLPLEP
;
A
#
# COMPACT_ATOMS: atom_id res chain seq x y z
N TRP A 1 15.91 14.74 8.18
CA TRP A 1 15.83 15.64 7.01
C TRP A 1 15.28 16.97 7.46
N ASN A 2 15.72 18.08 6.87
CA ASN A 2 15.25 19.42 7.25
C ASN A 2 14.14 19.95 6.34
N ASP A 3 14.10 19.49 5.08
CA ASP A 3 13.10 19.83 4.07
C ASP A 3 12.76 18.58 3.23
N PHE A 4 11.53 18.51 2.73
CA PHE A 4 11.08 17.51 1.77
C PHE A 4 11.33 18.00 0.33
N ASN A 5 12.01 17.19 -0.49
CA ASN A 5 12.35 17.52 -1.88
C ASN A 5 11.55 16.70 -2.91
N SER A 6 10.34 16.26 -2.56
CA SER A 6 9.53 15.35 -3.40
C SER A 6 10.23 14.01 -3.69
N GLU A 7 10.99 13.52 -2.71
CA GLU A 7 11.72 12.27 -2.79
C GLU A 7 10.91 11.18 -2.07
N PHE A 8 10.24 10.33 -2.83
CA PHE A 8 9.59 9.12 -2.33
C PHE A 8 10.57 7.95 -2.41
N GLY A 9 10.44 7.01 -1.47
CA GLY A 9 11.30 5.83 -1.41
C GLY A 9 10.51 4.55 -1.20
N HIS A 10 11.13 3.42 -1.52
CA HIS A 10 10.53 2.09 -1.37
C HIS A 10 11.59 1.11 -0.91
N ILE A 11 11.37 0.49 0.26
CA ILE A 11 12.22 -0.60 0.74
C ILE A 11 11.55 -1.91 0.38
N PHE A 12 12.08 -2.59 -0.63
CA PHE A 12 11.56 -3.86 -1.12
C PHE A 12 12.06 -5.05 -0.30
N TYR A 13 11.18 -6.02 -0.05
CA TYR A 13 11.61 -7.38 0.25
C TYR A 13 12.09 -8.06 -1.03
N ARG A 14 13.15 -8.87 -0.93
CA ARG A 14 13.90 -9.41 -2.08
C ARG A 14 13.17 -10.46 -2.93
N GLU A 15 12.06 -11.01 -2.45
CA GLU A 15 11.34 -12.10 -3.12
C GLU A 15 9.86 -11.72 -3.30
N PRO A 16 9.22 -12.10 -4.42
CA PRO A 16 7.79 -11.89 -4.63
C PRO A 16 6.94 -12.96 -3.94
N PHE A 17 5.69 -12.62 -3.63
CA PHE A 17 4.69 -13.52 -3.06
C PHE A 17 3.38 -13.48 -3.83
N SER A 18 2.57 -14.54 -3.69
CA SER A 18 1.23 -14.62 -4.26
C SER A 18 0.17 -14.92 -3.19
N HIS A 19 0.44 -15.89 -2.30
CA HIS A 19 -0.46 -16.26 -1.21
C HIS A 19 0.27 -16.12 0.13
N TYR A 20 -0.22 -15.26 1.02
CA TYR A 20 0.44 -14.97 2.28
C TYR A 20 -0.48 -14.27 3.30
N LEU A 21 -0.07 -14.34 4.56
CA LEU A 21 -0.47 -13.37 5.58
C LEU A 21 0.68 -12.39 5.77
N LEU A 22 0.40 -11.08 5.74
CA LEU A 22 1.35 -10.05 6.15
C LEU A 22 0.83 -9.38 7.41
N ARG A 23 1.72 -9.12 8.37
CA ARG A 23 1.42 -8.36 9.58
C ARG A 23 2.42 -7.24 9.74
N VAL A 24 1.92 -6.02 9.96
CA VAL A 24 2.72 -4.86 10.30
C VAL A 24 2.19 -4.21 11.58
N GLU A 25 3.08 -3.93 12.52
CA GLU A 25 2.79 -3.11 13.70
C GLU A 25 3.54 -1.80 13.57
N TYR A 26 2.79 -0.71 13.41
CA TYR A 26 3.32 0.61 13.09
C TYR A 26 2.77 1.68 14.02
N ARG A 27 3.48 2.80 14.13
CA ARG A 27 2.97 4.06 14.68
C ARG A 27 3.65 5.25 14.03
N PHE A 28 2.92 6.34 13.88
CA PHE A 28 3.50 7.62 13.51
C PHE A 28 4.05 8.31 14.76
N VAL A 29 5.19 9.00 14.61
CA VAL A 29 5.86 9.73 15.70
C VAL A 29 6.39 11.06 15.18
N GLY A 30 6.60 11.99 16.11
CA GLY A 30 7.19 13.29 15.79
C GLY A 30 6.40 14.08 14.75
N ASP A 31 7.11 14.99 14.09
CA ASP A 31 6.54 15.95 13.16
C ASP A 31 6.87 15.59 11.71
N GLN A 32 5.94 15.89 10.80
CA GLN A 32 6.17 15.81 9.36
C GLN A 32 7.34 16.73 8.99
N VAL A 33 8.20 16.31 8.07
CA VAL A 33 9.27 17.19 7.58
C VAL A 33 8.69 18.45 6.94
N THR A 34 9.39 19.57 7.08
CA THR A 34 9.02 20.84 6.44
C THR A 34 8.81 20.66 4.93
N ASN A 35 7.80 21.32 4.37
CA ASN A 35 7.41 21.22 2.96
C ASN A 35 6.90 19.84 2.53
N GLY A 36 6.66 18.92 3.47
CA GLY A 36 5.88 17.70 3.19
C GLY A 36 4.48 18.05 2.69
N PRO A 37 3.93 17.32 1.72
CA PRO A 37 2.60 17.61 1.21
C PRO A 37 1.54 17.39 2.31
N GLY A 38 0.52 18.25 2.36
CA GLY A 38 -0.50 18.19 3.41
C GLY A 38 -1.28 16.87 3.44
N TRP A 39 -1.45 16.22 2.29
CA TRP A 39 -2.08 14.90 2.21
C TRP A 39 -1.23 13.79 2.84
N ALA A 40 0.10 13.99 2.94
CA ALA A 40 1.05 13.01 3.49
C ALA A 40 1.27 13.15 5.00
N TYR A 41 0.51 13.99 5.69
CA TYR A 41 0.53 14.04 7.14
C TYR A 41 0.16 12.68 7.72
N ARG A 42 1.06 12.11 8.52
CA ARG A 42 0.95 10.74 9.07
C ARG A 42 0.48 9.74 8.01
N ASN A 43 1.15 9.74 6.85
CA ASN A 43 0.89 8.86 5.73
C ASN A 43 2.11 7.99 5.43
N ASN A 44 1.85 6.73 5.13
CA ASN A 44 2.79 5.74 4.66
C ASN A 44 1.99 4.57 4.05
N GLY A 45 2.65 3.51 3.60
CA GLY A 45 1.95 2.40 2.96
C GLY A 45 2.80 1.15 2.82
N ILE A 46 2.11 0.01 2.83
CA ILE A 46 2.68 -1.25 2.35
C ILE A 46 2.23 -1.41 0.89
N MET A 47 3.18 -1.32 -0.04
CA MET A 47 2.92 -1.67 -1.44
C MET A 47 3.07 -3.19 -1.56
N PHE A 48 2.11 -3.85 -2.20
CA PHE A 48 2.11 -5.30 -2.38
C PHE A 48 1.48 -5.68 -3.71
N HIS A 49 1.75 -6.91 -4.16
CA HIS A 49 1.48 -7.29 -5.56
C HIS A 49 2.13 -6.27 -6.52
N SER A 50 3.32 -5.83 -6.13
CA SER A 50 4.05 -4.78 -6.80
C SER A 50 4.89 -5.34 -7.94
N GLN A 51 5.11 -4.53 -8.97
CA GLN A 51 6.15 -4.78 -9.95
C GLN A 51 7.54 -4.96 -9.28
N SER A 52 8.49 -5.53 -10.00
CA SER A 52 9.86 -5.66 -9.50
C SER A 52 10.54 -4.31 -9.32
N PRO A 53 11.45 -4.15 -8.34
CA PRO A 53 12.24 -2.92 -8.21
C PRO A 53 13.08 -2.65 -9.46
N GLU A 54 13.59 -3.69 -10.13
CA GLU A 54 14.40 -3.54 -11.36
C GLU A 54 13.59 -3.08 -12.58
N SER A 55 12.26 -3.23 -12.56
CA SER A 55 11.39 -2.76 -13.64
C SER A 55 10.88 -1.34 -13.43
N MET A 56 11.14 -0.73 -12.27
CA MET A 56 10.80 0.67 -12.03
C MET A 56 11.70 1.59 -12.86
N THR A 57 11.15 2.68 -13.37
CA THR A 57 12.01 3.74 -13.91
C THR A 57 12.64 4.57 -12.80
N ILE A 58 13.76 5.23 -13.10
CA ILE A 58 14.49 6.05 -12.13
C ILE A 58 13.58 7.12 -11.51
N ASP A 59 12.72 7.75 -12.32
CA ASP A 59 11.85 8.85 -11.88
C ASP A 59 10.44 8.39 -11.50
N GLN A 60 10.21 7.08 -11.31
CA GLN A 60 8.90 6.54 -10.93
C GLN A 60 8.67 6.71 -9.41
N GLU A 61 7.65 7.48 -9.04
CA GLU A 61 7.34 7.80 -7.64
C GLU A 61 6.81 6.60 -6.86
N PHE A 62 5.94 5.80 -7.48
CA PHE A 62 5.32 4.62 -6.88
C PHE A 62 5.36 3.43 -7.83
N PRO A 63 5.67 2.21 -7.36
CA PRO A 63 5.58 1.04 -8.22
C PRO A 63 4.13 0.79 -8.64
N ALA A 64 3.91 0.28 -9.86
CA ALA A 64 2.62 -0.29 -10.23
C ALA A 64 2.30 -1.45 -9.27
N SER A 65 1.28 -1.27 -8.42
CA SER A 65 1.01 -2.11 -7.27
C SER A 65 -0.35 -1.80 -6.64
N ILE A 66 -0.75 -2.60 -5.65
CA ILE A 66 -1.76 -2.19 -4.69
C ILE A 66 -1.07 -1.74 -3.40
N GLU A 67 -1.64 -0.74 -2.75
CA GLU A 67 -1.17 -0.19 -1.49
C GLU A 67 -2.21 -0.42 -0.40
N ALA A 68 -1.77 -0.99 0.73
CA ALA A 68 -2.48 -0.90 1.99
C ALA A 68 -1.99 0.35 2.74
N GLN A 69 -2.76 1.43 2.64
CA GLN A 69 -2.37 2.74 3.15
C GLN A 69 -2.34 2.73 4.69
N MET A 70 -1.26 3.20 5.28
CA MET A 70 -1.12 3.40 6.72
C MET A 70 -1.33 4.88 7.04
N LEU A 71 -2.47 5.21 7.64
CA LEU A 71 -2.78 6.57 8.11
C LEU A 71 -2.81 6.68 9.63
N GLY A 72 -2.45 7.86 10.12
CA GLY A 72 -2.65 8.30 11.51
C GLY A 72 -3.47 9.59 11.57
N GLY A 73 -4.31 9.73 12.59
CA GLY A 73 -5.16 10.90 12.78
C GLY A 73 -4.43 12.11 13.38
N ASN A 74 -4.92 13.32 13.10
CA ASN A 74 -4.38 14.59 13.60
C ASN A 74 -4.86 14.98 15.02
N GLY A 75 -5.91 14.32 15.50
CA GLY A 75 -6.50 14.52 16.83
C GLY A 75 -7.93 15.04 16.78
N GLU A 76 -8.42 15.40 15.59
CA GLU A 76 -9.72 16.05 15.40
C GLU A 76 -10.52 15.40 14.27
N ASP A 77 -9.90 15.23 13.10
CA ASP A 77 -10.59 14.78 11.89
C ASP A 77 -10.59 13.27 11.71
N GLU A 78 -11.67 12.73 11.13
CA GLU A 78 -11.72 11.33 10.70
C GLU A 78 -10.74 11.08 9.55
N ARG A 79 -9.97 10.00 9.70
CA ARG A 79 -8.95 9.55 8.75
C ARG A 79 -8.74 8.05 8.89
N GLN A 80 -9.50 7.29 8.12
CA GLN A 80 -9.43 5.82 8.10
C GLN A 80 -8.05 5.35 7.62
N THR A 81 -7.56 4.26 8.19
CA THR A 81 -6.32 3.57 7.75
C THR A 81 -6.65 2.27 7.02
N ALA A 82 -5.64 1.59 6.47
CA ALA A 82 -5.79 0.40 5.64
C ALA A 82 -6.73 0.61 4.44
N ASN A 83 -6.72 1.83 3.90
CA ASN A 83 -7.39 2.16 2.64
C ASN A 83 -6.68 1.40 1.50
N VAL A 84 -7.36 1.24 0.38
CA VAL A 84 -6.77 0.67 -0.83
C VAL A 84 -6.43 1.80 -1.77
N CYS A 85 -5.14 2.01 -2.02
CA CYS A 85 -4.67 2.83 -3.13
C CYS A 85 -4.09 1.93 -4.24
N SER A 86 -4.25 2.30 -5.50
CA SER A 86 -3.96 1.42 -6.64
C SER A 86 -3.11 2.10 -7.73
N PRO A 87 -1.88 2.55 -7.42
CA PRO A 87 -0.99 3.12 -8.44
C PRO A 87 -0.72 2.11 -9.56
N GLY A 88 -0.97 2.50 -10.81
CA GLY A 88 -0.79 1.64 -11.98
C GLY A 88 -1.63 0.36 -11.99
N THR A 89 -2.65 0.27 -11.13
CA THR A 89 -3.52 -0.91 -11.02
C THR A 89 -4.98 -0.54 -10.78
N HIS A 90 -5.86 -1.48 -11.07
CA HIS A 90 -7.27 -1.47 -10.71
C HIS A 90 -7.62 -2.75 -9.97
N TYR A 91 -8.80 -2.80 -9.36
CA TYR A 91 -9.29 -3.99 -8.67
C TYR A 91 -10.81 -4.11 -8.74
N MET A 92 -11.33 -5.31 -8.46
CA MET A 92 -12.75 -5.60 -8.41
C MET A 92 -13.28 -5.56 -6.98
N MET A 93 -14.35 -4.80 -6.78
CA MET A 93 -15.09 -4.75 -5.51
C MET A 93 -16.59 -4.72 -5.82
N ASP A 94 -17.37 -5.56 -5.13
CA ASP A 94 -18.83 -5.69 -5.34
C ASP A 94 -19.24 -5.88 -6.81
N GLY A 95 -18.45 -6.66 -7.55
CA GLY A 95 -18.67 -6.94 -8.98
C GLY A 95 -18.40 -5.77 -9.91
N LYS A 96 -17.78 -4.69 -9.43
CA LYS A 96 -17.43 -3.50 -10.21
C LYS A 96 -15.92 -3.31 -10.26
N LEU A 97 -15.44 -2.84 -11.40
CA LEU A 97 -14.07 -2.39 -11.55
C LEU A 97 -13.91 -1.04 -10.87
N ILE A 98 -12.99 -0.95 -9.91
CA ILE A 98 -12.63 0.27 -9.22
C ILE A 98 -11.40 0.86 -9.90
N THR A 99 -11.59 2.05 -10.50
CA THR A 99 -10.54 2.80 -11.21
C THR A 99 -10.15 4.09 -10.49
N VAL A 100 -10.74 4.36 -9.32
CA VAL A 100 -10.34 5.50 -8.51
C VAL A 100 -9.06 5.15 -7.76
N HIS A 101 -8.15 6.13 -7.67
CA HIS A 101 -6.82 5.88 -7.13
C HIS A 101 -6.82 5.41 -5.67
N CYS A 102 -7.67 5.97 -4.80
CA CYS A 102 -7.78 5.56 -3.40
C CYS A 102 -9.25 5.41 -2.98
N THR A 103 -9.55 4.33 -2.25
CA THR A 103 -10.86 4.09 -1.64
C THR A 103 -10.70 3.85 -0.14
N ASN A 104 -11.52 4.55 0.65
CA ASN A 104 -11.46 4.49 2.10
C ASN A 104 -11.95 3.15 2.64
N SER A 105 -11.28 2.63 3.67
CA SER A 105 -11.75 1.50 4.46
C SER A 105 -12.85 1.89 5.44
N THR A 106 -13.37 0.90 6.16
CA THR A 106 -14.31 1.12 7.27
C THR A 106 -13.63 1.23 8.64
N SER A 107 -12.30 1.35 8.68
CA SER A 107 -11.55 1.40 9.95
C SER A 107 -11.87 2.65 10.78
N GLN A 108 -11.59 2.57 12.08
CA GLN A 108 -11.56 3.75 12.94
C GLN A 108 -10.35 4.63 12.63
N THR A 109 -10.37 5.86 13.14
CA THR A 109 -9.21 6.76 13.10
C THR A 109 -8.36 6.56 14.34
N TYR A 110 -7.05 6.39 14.13
CA TYR A 110 -6.09 6.19 15.21
C TYR A 110 -5.25 7.46 15.40
N HIS A 111 -5.67 8.30 16.35
CA HIS A 111 -5.02 9.59 16.64
C HIS A 111 -3.76 9.44 17.50
N GLY A 112 -2.81 10.35 17.32
CA GLY A 112 -1.58 10.40 18.13
C GLY A 112 -0.68 9.17 17.95
N ASP A 113 0.24 8.96 18.89
CA ASP A 113 1.38 8.05 18.71
C ASP A 113 1.08 6.63 19.20
N GLN A 114 -0.09 6.12 18.83
CA GLN A 114 -0.56 4.79 19.20
C GLN A 114 -0.08 3.72 18.22
N TRP A 115 0.16 2.52 18.75
CA TRP A 115 0.45 1.35 17.93
C TRP A 115 -0.81 0.85 17.25
N VAL A 116 -0.74 0.67 15.93
CA VAL A 116 -1.77 0.04 15.12
C VAL A 116 -1.22 -1.26 14.56
N THR A 117 -2.01 -2.33 14.64
CA THR A 117 -1.72 -3.59 13.96
C THR A 117 -2.55 -3.65 12.68
N MET A 118 -1.89 -3.73 11.53
CA MET A 118 -2.52 -3.99 10.24
C MET A 118 -2.09 -5.36 9.73
N GLU A 119 -3.05 -6.16 9.28
CA GLU A 119 -2.83 -7.48 8.72
C GLU A 119 -3.46 -7.54 7.33
N LEU A 120 -2.77 -8.18 6.39
CA LEU A 120 -3.25 -8.46 5.04
C LEU A 120 -3.39 -9.97 4.89
N GLU A 121 -4.58 -10.45 4.58
CA GLU A 121 -4.79 -11.81 4.09
C GLU A 121 -4.88 -11.77 2.57
N VAL A 122 -3.90 -12.38 1.90
CA VAL A 122 -3.74 -12.31 0.45
C VAL A 122 -3.79 -13.72 -0.13
N ARG A 123 -4.81 -13.98 -0.97
CA ARG A 123 -5.03 -15.25 -1.67
C ARG A 123 -4.92 -15.02 -3.17
N GLY A 124 -3.69 -14.77 -3.63
CA GLY A 124 -3.45 -14.36 -5.01
C GLY A 124 -4.25 -13.11 -5.37
N SER A 125 -4.95 -13.15 -6.50
CA SER A 125 -5.92 -12.12 -6.89
C SER A 125 -7.36 -12.52 -6.54
N ASP A 126 -7.59 -13.71 -5.98
CA ASP A 126 -8.94 -14.23 -5.74
C ASP A 126 -9.62 -13.53 -4.56
N ARG A 127 -8.86 -13.27 -3.50
CA ARG A 127 -9.33 -12.53 -2.34
C ARG A 127 -8.20 -11.82 -1.61
N ILE A 128 -8.40 -10.54 -1.35
CA ILE A 128 -7.51 -9.73 -0.52
C ILE A 128 -8.35 -9.07 0.57
N ARG A 129 -7.88 -9.16 1.82
CA ARG A 129 -8.57 -8.60 2.98
C ARG A 129 -7.60 -7.79 3.83
N HIS A 130 -8.03 -6.59 4.20
CA HIS A 130 -7.34 -5.73 5.16
C HIS A 130 -8.00 -5.84 6.52
N VAL A 131 -7.18 -6.07 7.55
CA VAL A 131 -7.60 -6.20 8.94
C VAL A 131 -6.83 -5.18 9.77
N VAL A 132 -7.53 -4.41 10.61
CA VAL A 132 -6.93 -3.44 11.52
C VAL A 132 -7.36 -3.76 12.94
N ASN A 133 -6.38 -3.98 13.82
CA ASN A 133 -6.59 -4.34 15.22
C ASN A 133 -7.58 -5.51 15.43
N GLY A 134 -7.57 -6.48 14.50
CA GLY A 134 -8.41 -7.67 14.53
C GLY A 134 -9.77 -7.52 13.84
N GLU A 135 -10.12 -6.34 13.32
CA GLU A 135 -11.37 -6.10 12.59
C GLU A 135 -11.11 -6.04 11.09
N THR A 136 -11.91 -6.73 10.29
CA THR A 136 -11.85 -6.63 8.83
C THR A 136 -12.44 -5.30 8.39
N VAL A 137 -11.66 -4.50 7.65
CA VAL A 137 -12.04 -3.14 7.25
C VAL A 137 -12.11 -2.93 5.75
N PHE A 138 -11.59 -3.88 4.96
CA PHE A 138 -11.64 -3.86 3.50
C PHE A 138 -11.55 -5.29 2.95
N GLU A 139 -12.30 -5.61 1.90
CA GLU A 139 -12.16 -6.86 1.14
C GLU A 139 -12.41 -6.62 -0.36
N TYR A 140 -11.58 -7.19 -1.22
CA TYR A 140 -11.66 -7.05 -2.68
C TYR A 140 -10.93 -8.20 -3.39
N SER A 141 -10.92 -8.17 -4.73
CA SER A 141 -10.34 -9.21 -5.59
C SER A 141 -9.94 -8.64 -6.95
N GLY A 142 -9.45 -9.47 -7.87
CA GLY A 142 -9.30 -9.15 -9.29
C GLY A 142 -8.38 -7.95 -9.54
N VAL A 143 -7.23 -7.92 -8.88
CA VAL A 143 -6.19 -6.91 -9.14
C VAL A 143 -5.67 -7.07 -10.56
N GLN A 144 -5.63 -5.97 -11.29
CA GLN A 144 -5.19 -5.91 -12.67
C GLN A 144 -4.35 -4.66 -12.93
N LEU A 145 -3.39 -4.73 -13.84
CA LEU A 145 -2.65 -3.56 -14.32
C LEU A 145 -3.61 -2.60 -15.02
N ASP A 146 -3.42 -1.30 -14.79
CA ASP A 146 -4.17 -0.26 -15.49
C ASP A 146 -3.61 -0.06 -16.91
N PRO A 147 -4.33 -0.40 -17.98
CA PRO A 147 -3.83 -0.21 -19.35
C PRO A 147 -3.72 1.26 -19.77
N GLU A 148 -4.25 2.21 -18.99
CA GLU A 148 -4.13 3.65 -19.25
C GLU A 148 -2.94 4.29 -18.51
N ASP A 149 -2.40 3.64 -17.50
CA ASP A 149 -1.24 4.12 -16.73
C ASP A 149 0.09 3.88 -17.50
N PRO A 150 0.96 4.90 -17.66
CA PRO A 150 2.20 4.77 -18.40
C PRO A 150 3.18 3.72 -17.87
N ASP A 151 3.24 3.52 -16.55
CA ASP A 151 4.16 2.55 -15.94
C ASP A 151 3.63 1.13 -16.15
N ALA A 152 2.33 0.93 -15.97
CA ALA A 152 1.65 -0.32 -16.27
C ALA A 152 1.70 -0.68 -17.77
N GLN A 153 1.57 0.29 -18.69
CA GLN A 153 1.75 0.07 -20.12
C GLN A 153 3.15 -0.48 -20.46
N ARG A 154 4.20 0.03 -19.78
CA ARG A 154 5.56 -0.50 -19.97
C ARG A 154 5.66 -1.95 -19.48
N LEU A 155 5.02 -2.30 -18.37
CA LEU A 155 4.97 -3.68 -17.86
C LEU A 155 4.22 -4.62 -18.81
N LEU A 156 3.09 -4.18 -19.36
CA LEU A 156 2.33 -4.96 -20.34
C LEU A 156 3.14 -5.16 -21.63
N ALA A 157 3.80 -4.11 -22.12
CA ALA A 157 4.66 -4.18 -23.30
C ALA A 157 5.90 -5.08 -23.10
N SER A 158 6.38 -5.24 -21.86
CA SER A 158 7.47 -6.16 -21.51
C SER A 158 7.02 -7.60 -21.26
N GLY A 159 5.71 -7.89 -21.40
CA GLY A 159 5.15 -9.24 -21.33
C GLY A 159 4.50 -9.60 -19.99
N SER A 160 4.29 -8.64 -19.09
CA SER A 160 3.51 -8.86 -17.87
C SER A 160 2.06 -9.18 -18.23
N ALA A 161 1.43 -10.08 -17.47
CA ALA A 161 0.00 -10.33 -17.59
C ALA A 161 -0.80 -9.12 -17.07
N ILE A 162 -2.01 -8.92 -17.60
CA ILE A 162 -2.92 -7.91 -17.07
C ILE A 162 -3.37 -8.26 -15.65
N ASP A 163 -3.64 -9.54 -15.38
CA ASP A 163 -4.03 -10.03 -14.05
C ASP A 163 -2.81 -10.08 -13.11
N VAL A 164 -2.89 -9.40 -11.98
CA VAL A 164 -1.81 -9.33 -10.99
C VAL A 164 -2.10 -10.31 -9.85
N THR A 165 -1.57 -11.52 -9.98
CA THR A 165 -1.79 -12.63 -9.01
C THR A 165 -0.71 -12.74 -7.94
N GLY A 166 0.33 -11.93 -8.02
CA GLY A 166 1.44 -11.86 -7.08
C GLY A 166 2.40 -10.75 -7.44
N GLY A 167 3.38 -10.50 -6.58
CA GLY A 167 4.40 -9.50 -6.82
C GLY A 167 5.26 -9.24 -5.59
N TYR A 168 6.09 -8.22 -5.68
CA TYR A 168 6.94 -7.80 -4.58
C TYR A 168 6.14 -7.07 -3.50
N ILE A 169 6.74 -6.99 -2.32
CA ILE A 169 6.24 -6.22 -1.17
C ILE A 169 7.28 -5.14 -0.87
N SER A 170 6.85 -3.90 -0.70
CA SER A 170 7.69 -2.80 -0.25
C SER A 170 7.03 -1.95 0.84
N VAL A 171 7.85 -1.35 1.67
CA VAL A 171 7.44 -0.30 2.61
C VAL A 171 7.77 1.04 1.98
N GLN A 172 6.76 1.91 1.88
CA GLN A 172 6.91 3.25 1.35
C GLN A 172 7.72 4.13 2.32
N ALA A 173 8.50 5.05 1.78
CA ALA A 173 9.10 6.16 2.51
C ALA A 173 8.43 7.46 2.08
N GLU A 174 7.92 8.18 3.06
CA GLU A 174 7.06 9.35 2.94
C GLU A 174 7.63 10.51 3.78
N SER A 175 6.90 11.62 3.81
CA SER A 175 7.31 12.82 4.54
C SER A 175 7.13 12.80 6.07
N HIS A 176 6.42 11.80 6.64
CA HIS A 176 6.19 11.70 8.09
C HIS A 176 6.97 10.53 8.71
N PRO A 177 7.70 10.74 9.82
CA PRO A 177 8.35 9.64 10.53
C PRO A 177 7.38 8.54 10.99
N LEU A 178 7.73 7.30 10.65
CA LEU A 178 7.01 6.09 11.02
C LEU A 178 7.96 5.13 11.75
N GLU A 179 7.49 4.53 12.83
CA GLU A 179 8.15 3.39 13.47
C GLU A 179 7.40 2.11 13.14
N ILE A 180 8.14 1.10 12.68
CA ILE A 180 7.66 -0.27 12.52
C ILE A 180 8.46 -1.16 13.48
N ARG A 181 7.79 -1.79 14.45
CA ARG A 181 8.46 -2.71 15.39
C ARG A 181 8.39 -4.17 14.95
N LYS A 182 7.43 -4.49 14.09
CA LYS A 182 7.18 -5.84 13.59
C LYS A 182 6.65 -5.74 12.16
N LEU A 183 7.30 -6.46 11.26
CA LEU A 183 6.87 -6.69 9.88
C LEU A 183 7.16 -8.15 9.56
N GLU A 184 6.11 -8.95 9.45
CA GLU A 184 6.19 -10.40 9.31
C GLU A 184 5.36 -10.84 8.10
N VAL A 185 5.87 -11.81 7.36
CA VAL A 185 5.16 -12.46 6.25
C VAL A 185 5.16 -13.97 6.49
N LEU A 186 3.98 -14.56 6.37
CA LEU A 186 3.76 -16.00 6.41
C LEU A 186 3.25 -16.45 5.03
N PRO A 187 4.09 -17.11 4.22
CA PRO A 187 3.64 -17.72 2.97
C PRO A 187 2.54 -18.76 3.22
N LEU A 188 1.58 -18.84 2.31
CA LEU A 188 0.48 -19.78 2.34
C LEU A 188 0.52 -20.66 1.08
N GLU A 189 -0.02 -21.86 1.18
CA GLU A 189 -0.30 -22.67 -0.01
C GLU A 189 -1.45 -22.05 -0.83
N PRO A 190 -1.42 -22.21 -2.17
CA PRO A 190 -2.52 -21.80 -3.06
C PRO A 190 -3.87 -22.45 -2.72
#